data_AF-A0AAD5N305-F1
#
_entry.id   AF-A0AAD5N305-F1
#
_cell.length_a   1.000
_cell.length_b   1.000
_cell.length_c   1.000
_cell.angle_alpha   90.00
_cell.angle_beta   90.00
_cell.angle_gamma   90.00
#
_symmetry.space_group_name_H-M   'P 1'
#
loop_
_entity.id
_entity.type
_entity.pdbx_description
1 polymer ?
#
loop_
_entity_poly.entity_id
_entity_poly.type
_entity_poly.pdbx_seq_one_letter_code
_entity_poly.pdbx_strand_id
1 'polypeptide(L)'
;MNIDPGAPWTKVGPAAYDSQVFIGATLEYLAGHYMIQGLSSLLPVMALAPQPGDRVLDMCAAPSGKTSHIAGLMKNSGVLFANDANLAPNGFDRVLLDAPCSGTGVIWKDPTVKTSKDSQDIQRRIVTFFQGTIHSIRFYHTASLL
;
A
#
# COMPACT_ATOMS: atom_id res chain seq x y z
N MET A 1 7.02 -2.40 25.59
CA MET A 1 7.19 -1.85 24.23
C MET A 1 7.20 -0.35 24.37
N ASN A 2 8.24 0.33 23.90
CA ASN A 2 8.24 1.80 23.92
C ASN A 2 7.55 2.30 22.64
N ILE A 3 6.56 3.17 22.80
CA ILE A 3 5.59 3.50 21.76
C ILE A 3 5.44 5.02 21.77
N ASP A 4 5.96 5.67 20.73
CA ASP A 4 5.76 7.11 20.52
C ASP A 4 4.62 7.34 19.52
N PRO A 5 3.85 8.44 19.64
CA PRO A 5 3.06 8.90 18.51
C PRO A 5 4.02 9.04 17.32
N GLY A 6 3.70 8.43 16.18
CA GLY A 6 4.61 8.33 15.05
C GLY A 6 5.03 9.69 14.46
N ALA A 7 5.34 9.75 13.17
CA ALA A 7 5.74 11.02 12.59
C ALA A 7 4.63 12.11 12.74
N PRO A 8 4.96 13.41 12.91
CA PRO A 8 4.00 14.47 13.26
C PRO A 8 2.82 14.61 12.28
N TRP A 9 3.01 14.14 11.05
CA TRP A 9 2.05 14.20 9.95
C TRP A 9 1.08 13.02 9.90
N THR A 10 1.30 11.95 10.67
CA THR A 10 0.42 10.77 10.68
C THR A 10 -0.30 10.62 12.02
N LYS A 11 -1.62 10.44 11.95
CA LYS A 11 -2.43 9.94 13.07
C LYS A 11 -2.53 8.41 13.07
N VAL A 12 -1.94 7.76 12.06
CA VAL A 12 -2.04 6.32 11.85
C VAL A 12 -0.80 5.64 12.40
N GLY A 13 -1.00 4.93 13.51
CA GLY A 13 -0.05 3.99 14.10
C GLY A 13 1.10 4.66 14.87
N PRO A 14 1.40 4.21 16.09
CA PRO A 14 2.57 4.70 16.80
C PRO A 14 3.87 4.10 16.23
N ALA A 15 4.98 4.83 16.38
CA ALA A 15 6.30 4.31 16.12
C ALA A 15 6.75 3.45 17.30
N ALA A 16 7.03 2.18 17.04
CA ALA A 16 7.54 1.26 18.04
C ALA A 16 9.07 1.30 18.05
N TYR A 17 9.64 1.60 19.21
CA TYR A 17 11.07 1.56 19.46
C TYR A 17 11.35 0.47 20.49
N ASP A 18 12.39 -0.32 20.24
CA ASP A 18 12.98 -1.31 21.14
C ASP A 18 11.98 -2.17 21.95
N SER A 19 11.77 -3.40 21.50
CA SER A 19 10.84 -4.34 22.12
C SER A 19 11.57 -5.59 22.61
N GLN A 20 11.43 -5.90 23.90
CA GLN A 20 11.92 -7.17 24.47
C GLN A 20 11.27 -8.41 23.84
N VAL A 21 10.06 -8.24 23.29
CA VAL A 21 9.28 -9.30 22.63
C VAL A 21 9.31 -9.08 21.12
N PHE A 22 9.43 -10.16 20.35
CA PHE A 22 9.37 -10.07 18.89
C PHE A 22 7.97 -9.63 18.44
N ILE A 23 7.86 -8.38 18.00
CA ILE A 23 6.58 -7.75 17.61
C ILE A 23 5.82 -8.54 16.54
N GLY A 24 6.52 -9.23 15.64
CA GLY A 24 5.90 -10.06 14.60
C GLY A 24 5.38 -11.42 15.07
N ALA A 25 5.52 -11.78 16.35
CA ALA A 25 5.05 -13.04 16.93
C ALA A 25 4.22 -12.85 18.21
N THR A 26 3.86 -11.60 18.52
CA THR A 26 2.93 -11.31 19.63
C THR A 26 1.54 -11.85 19.30
N LEU A 27 0.78 -12.21 20.35
CA LEU A 27 -0.58 -12.70 20.16
C LEU A 27 -1.46 -11.62 19.50
N GLU A 28 -1.19 -10.36 19.78
CA GLU A 28 -1.89 -9.22 19.22
C GLU A 28 -1.63 -9.05 17.72
N TYR A 29 -0.39 -9.28 17.27
CA TYR A 29 -0.08 -9.31 15.85
C TYR A 29 -0.80 -10.47 15.15
N LEU A 30 -0.80 -11.66 15.76
CA LEU A 30 -1.50 -12.85 15.23
C LEU A 30 -3.02 -12.68 15.24
N ALA A 31 -3.57 -11.98 16.22
CA ALA A 31 -4.98 -11.61 16.30
C ALA A 31 -5.37 -10.49 15.30
N GLY A 32 -4.39 -9.92 14.58
CA GLY A 32 -4.63 -8.87 13.60
C GLY A 32 -4.92 -7.49 14.21
N HIS A 33 -4.57 -7.26 15.48
CA HIS A 33 -4.78 -5.97 16.14
C HIS A 33 -3.89 -4.87 15.57
N TYR A 34 -2.72 -5.22 15.04
CA TYR A 34 -1.84 -4.28 14.35
C TYR A 34 -1.04 -4.98 13.26
N MET A 35 -0.56 -4.19 12.30
CA MET A 35 0.33 -4.66 11.25
C MET A 35 1.62 -3.83 11.25
N ILE A 36 2.75 -4.51 11.13
CA ILE A 36 4.06 -3.87 11.08
C ILE A 36 4.27 -3.30 9.69
N GLN A 37 4.38 -1.97 9.58
CA GLN A 37 4.58 -1.28 8.32
C GLN A 37 5.66 -0.21 8.43
N GLY A 38 6.31 0.10 7.31
CA GLY A 38 7.16 1.29 7.23
C GLY A 38 6.31 2.55 7.14
N LEU A 39 6.73 3.63 7.80
CA LEU A 39 6.03 4.93 7.75
C LEU A 39 5.84 5.45 6.32
N SER A 40 6.84 5.26 5.45
CA SER A 40 6.75 5.64 4.04
C SER A 40 5.66 4.87 3.27
N SER A 41 5.34 3.66 3.71
CA SER A 41 4.29 2.85 3.09
C SER A 41 2.88 3.30 3.44
N LEU A 42 2.71 4.14 4.47
CA LEU A 42 1.42 4.71 4.89
C LEU A 42 1.01 5.92 4.03
N LEU A 43 2.00 6.69 3.54
CA LEU A 43 1.77 7.93 2.79
C LEU A 43 0.83 7.78 1.58
N PRO A 44 0.94 6.74 0.72
CA PRO A 44 0.07 6.60 -0.43
C PRO A 44 -1.40 6.39 -0.04
N VAL A 45 -1.65 5.64 1.04
CA VAL A 45 -3.02 5.36 1.52
C VAL A 45 -3.62 6.60 2.19
N MET A 46 -2.80 7.35 2.93
CA MET A 46 -3.22 8.64 3.49
C MET A 46 -3.55 9.66 2.41
N ALA A 47 -2.76 9.73 1.33
CA ALA A 47 -3.03 10.58 0.19
C ALA A 47 -4.28 10.15 -0.59
N LEU A 48 -4.55 8.84 -0.67
CA LEU A 48 -5.77 8.29 -1.27
C LEU A 48 -7.03 8.68 -0.49
N ALA A 49 -6.92 8.79 0.84
CA ALA A 49 -7.99 9.16 1.77
C ALA A 49 -9.33 8.42 1.54
N PRO A 50 -9.33 7.07 1.52
CA PRO A 50 -10.53 6.29 1.25
C PRO A 50 -11.59 6.50 2.35
N GLN A 51 -12.86 6.59 1.93
CA GLN A 51 -14.01 6.80 2.82
C GLN A 51 -14.83 5.51 2.95
N PRO A 52 -15.57 5.33 4.07
CA PRO A 52 -16.52 4.24 4.20
C PRO A 52 -17.57 4.27 3.08
N GLY A 53 -17.72 3.17 2.35
CA GLY A 53 -18.65 3.07 1.22
C GLY A 53 -18.01 3.20 -0.16
N ASP A 54 -16.77 3.67 -0.25
CA ASP A 54 -16.06 3.79 -1.53
C ASP A 54 -15.80 2.42 -2.18
N ARG A 55 -15.69 2.42 -3.50
CA ARG A 55 -15.19 1.30 -4.29
C ARG A 55 -13.74 1.57 -4.65
N VAL A 56 -12.83 0.97 -3.89
CA VAL A 56 -11.39 1.20 -4.00
C VAL A 56 -10.72 0.03 -4.71
N LEU A 57 -9.88 0.32 -5.70
CA LEU A 57 -9.00 -0.64 -6.35
C LEU A 57 -7.56 -0.47 -5.87
N ASP A 58 -6.96 -1.53 -5.35
CA ASP A 58 -5.53 -1.66 -5.10
C ASP A 58 -4.91 -2.54 -6.18
N MET A 59 -4.24 -1.90 -7.14
CA MET A 59 -3.72 -2.55 -8.35
C MET A 59 -2.42 -3.35 -8.09
N CYS A 60 -1.79 -3.18 -6.92
CA CYS A 60 -0.58 -3.91 -6.53
C CYS A 60 -0.70 -4.36 -5.07
N ALA A 61 -1.61 -5.31 -4.85
CA ALA A 61 -1.95 -5.83 -3.52
C ALA A 61 -0.83 -6.64 -2.83
N ALA A 62 0.32 -6.86 -3.48
CA ALA A 62 1.45 -7.58 -2.90
C ALA A 62 2.59 -6.61 -2.53
N PRO A 63 3.01 -6.53 -1.24
CA PRO A 63 2.50 -7.15 -0.02
C PRO A 63 1.31 -6.40 0.60
N SER A 64 0.29 -7.13 1.08
CA SER A 64 -1.09 -6.69 1.42
C SER A 64 -1.26 -5.63 2.51
N GLY A 65 -0.17 -5.03 2.98
CA GLY A 65 -0.25 -4.06 4.04
C GLY A 65 -0.99 -2.78 3.67
N LYS A 66 -0.89 -2.30 2.42
CA LYS A 66 -1.63 -1.11 1.98
C LYS A 66 -3.11 -1.42 1.84
N THR A 67 -3.43 -2.58 1.30
CA THR A 67 -4.79 -3.11 1.20
C THR A 67 -5.46 -3.19 2.58
N SER A 68 -4.79 -3.77 3.58
CA SER A 68 -5.31 -3.84 4.95
C SER A 68 -5.49 -2.45 5.59
N HIS A 69 -4.59 -1.52 5.30
CA HIS A 69 -4.72 -0.13 5.76
C HIS A 69 -5.95 0.55 5.15
N ILE A 70 -6.17 0.38 3.85
CA ILE A 70 -7.36 0.89 3.15
C ILE A 70 -8.65 0.34 3.80
N ALA A 71 -8.72 -0.98 4.01
CA ALA A 71 -9.86 -1.63 4.66
C ALA A 71 -10.15 -1.06 6.07
N GLY A 72 -9.09 -0.80 6.84
CA GLY A 72 -9.19 -0.18 8.17
C GLY A 72 -9.78 1.23 8.14
N LEU A 73 -9.35 2.07 7.19
CA LEU A 73 -9.90 3.43 7.03
C LEU A 73 -11.35 3.42 6.52
N MET A 74 -11.68 2.48 5.63
CA MET A 74 -13.05 2.26 5.12
C MET A 74 -13.98 1.65 6.18
N LYS A 75 -13.47 1.25 7.36
CA LYS A 75 -14.23 0.57 8.42
C LYS A 75 -14.97 -0.68 7.89
N ASN A 76 -14.33 -1.40 6.96
CA ASN A 76 -14.93 -2.56 6.27
C ASN A 76 -16.28 -2.25 5.58
N SER A 77 -16.48 -1.01 5.12
CA SER A 77 -17.67 -0.57 4.39
C SER A 77 -17.31 -0.19 2.95
N GLY A 78 -18.13 -0.58 1.98
CA GLY A 78 -17.87 -0.37 0.55
C GLY A 78 -17.30 -1.63 -0.11
N VAL A 79 -16.49 -1.45 -1.16
CA VAL A 79 -15.88 -2.57 -1.88
C VAL A 79 -14.39 -2.30 -2.09
N LEU A 80 -13.55 -3.20 -1.61
CA LEU A 80 -12.10 -3.15 -1.83
C LEU A 80 -11.69 -4.26 -2.78
N PHE A 81 -11.14 -3.89 -3.93
CA PHE A 81 -10.59 -4.80 -4.92
C PHE A 81 -9.08 -4.83 -4.75
N ALA A 82 -8.55 -5.98 -4.34
CA ALA A 82 -7.12 -6.22 -4.24
C ALA A 82 -6.70 -7.05 -5.45
N ASN A 83 -5.75 -6.56 -6.25
CA ASN A 83 -5.15 -7.18 -7.45
C ASN A 83 -5.68 -6.67 -8.79
N ASP A 84 -6.71 -7.32 -9.35
CA ASP A 84 -6.98 -7.25 -10.79
C ASP A 84 -8.18 -6.36 -11.11
N ALA A 85 -7.92 -5.33 -11.92
CA ALA A 85 -8.89 -4.32 -12.32
C ALA A 85 -9.97 -4.85 -13.28
N ASN A 86 -9.83 -6.09 -13.77
CA ASN A 86 -10.75 -6.71 -14.73
C ASN A 86 -12.09 -7.18 -14.14
N LEU A 87 -12.33 -6.97 -12.83
CA LEU A 87 -13.48 -7.55 -12.11
C LEU A 87 -14.63 -6.57 -11.79
N ALA A 88 -14.53 -5.30 -12.17
CA ALA A 88 -15.53 -4.29 -11.79
C ALA A 88 -16.29 -3.70 -13.00
N PRO A 89 -17.55 -4.13 -13.26
CA PRO A 89 -18.36 -3.60 -14.37
C PRO A 89 -18.73 -2.11 -14.22
N ASN A 90 -18.66 -1.55 -13.01
CA ASN A 90 -19.15 -0.20 -12.70
C ASN A 90 -18.02 0.79 -12.31
N GLY A 91 -16.77 0.55 -12.72
CA GLY A 91 -15.64 1.45 -12.37
C GLY A 91 -15.30 1.49 -10.87
N PHE A 92 -14.42 2.42 -10.46
CA PHE A 92 -13.95 2.60 -9.07
C PHE A 92 -13.97 4.09 -8.69
N ASP A 93 -14.26 4.39 -7.42
CA ASP A 93 -14.21 5.75 -6.88
C ASP A 93 -12.77 6.17 -6.57
N ARG A 94 -11.94 5.19 -6.19
CA ARG A 94 -10.53 5.40 -5.89
C ARG A 94 -9.67 4.26 -6.44
N VAL A 95 -8.52 4.58 -7.03
CA VAL A 95 -7.53 3.59 -7.49
C VAL A 95 -6.18 3.92 -6.90
N LEU A 96 -5.64 2.99 -6.13
CA LEU A 96 -4.27 2.99 -5.67
C LEU A 96 -3.41 2.19 -6.65
N LEU A 97 -2.43 2.88 -7.24
CA LEU A 97 -1.37 2.24 -7.99
C LEU A 97 -0.08 2.25 -7.15
N ASP A 98 0.18 1.16 -6.44
CA ASP A 98 1.49 0.94 -5.81
C ASP A 98 2.45 0.31 -6.82
N ALA A 99 2.91 1.12 -7.77
CA ALA A 99 3.72 0.58 -8.85
C ALA A 99 5.05 0.00 -8.33
N PRO A 100 5.52 -1.14 -8.88
CA PRO A 100 6.74 -1.79 -8.42
C PRO A 100 7.94 -0.88 -8.65
N CYS A 101 8.40 -0.21 -7.61
CA CYS A 101 9.57 0.64 -7.70
C CYS A 101 10.85 -0.21 -7.73
N SER A 102 11.95 0.34 -8.24
CA SER A 102 13.27 -0.30 -8.19
C SER A 102 13.78 -0.51 -6.75
N GLY A 103 13.03 -0.14 -5.71
CA GLY A 103 13.32 -0.41 -4.30
C GLY A 103 14.65 0.17 -3.80
N THR A 104 15.29 1.05 -4.57
CA THR A 104 16.58 1.67 -4.20
C THR A 104 16.45 2.52 -2.93
N GLY A 105 15.25 3.00 -2.61
CA GLY A 105 14.97 3.71 -1.35
C GLY A 105 15.04 2.85 -0.08
N VAL A 106 15.10 1.51 -0.19
CA VAL A 106 15.25 0.61 0.97
C VAL A 106 16.65 0.02 1.09
N ILE A 107 17.65 0.50 0.32
CA ILE A 107 19.04 0.01 0.40
C ILE A 107 19.61 0.08 1.82
N TRP A 108 19.22 1.09 2.60
CA TRP A 108 19.66 1.23 4.00
C TRP A 108 19.12 0.10 4.90
N LYS A 109 17.96 -0.47 4.54
CA LYS A 109 17.27 -1.55 5.27
C LYS A 109 17.66 -2.93 4.73
N ASP A 110 17.93 -3.04 3.44
CA ASP A 110 18.41 -4.26 2.78
C ASP A 110 19.54 -3.91 1.78
N PRO A 111 20.81 -4.10 2.18
CA PRO A 111 21.97 -3.79 1.34
C PRO A 111 22.05 -4.65 0.07
N THR A 112 21.41 -5.82 0.04
CA THR A 112 21.42 -6.74 -1.11
C THR A 112 20.69 -6.16 -2.32
N VAL A 113 19.85 -5.14 -2.09
CA VAL A 113 19.20 -4.36 -3.14
C VAL A 113 20.22 -3.67 -4.06
N LYS A 114 21.42 -3.36 -3.56
CA LYS A 114 22.49 -2.74 -4.36
C LYS A 114 23.13 -3.71 -5.35
N THR A 115 23.18 -5.00 -5.02
CA THR A 115 23.87 -6.03 -5.82
C THR A 115 22.92 -6.88 -6.67
N SER A 116 21.63 -6.88 -6.34
CA SER A 116 20.62 -7.71 -7.00
C SER A 116 19.90 -7.06 -8.18
N LYS A 117 20.18 -5.79 -8.50
CA LYS A 117 19.41 -5.03 -9.50
C LYS A 117 20.29 -4.57 -10.65
N ASP A 118 19.90 -4.98 -11.86
CA ASP A 118 20.52 -4.54 -13.10
C ASP A 118 19.75 -3.37 -13.74
N SER A 119 20.43 -2.62 -14.59
CA SER A 119 19.88 -1.58 -15.47
C SER A 119 18.63 -2.03 -16.23
N GLN A 120 18.57 -3.30 -16.66
CA GLN A 120 17.41 -3.89 -17.34
C GLN A 120 16.20 -4.06 -16.41
N ASP A 121 16.42 -4.39 -15.12
CA ASP A 121 15.32 -4.48 -14.14
C ASP A 121 14.74 -3.10 -13.81
N ILE A 122 15.59 -2.08 -13.78
CA ILE A 122 15.15 -0.69 -13.60
C ILE A 122 14.29 -0.28 -14.80
N GLN A 123 14.72 -0.56 -16.03
CA GLN A 123 13.94 -0.25 -17.23
C GLN A 123 12.61 -1.02 -17.28
N ARG A 124 12.60 -2.32 -16.98
CA ARG A 124 11.35 -3.11 -16.93
C ARG A 124 10.36 -2.55 -15.92
N ARG A 125 10.81 -2.17 -14.73
CA ARG A 125 9.96 -1.58 -13.68
C ARG A 125 9.43 -0.20 -14.05
N ILE A 126 10.23 0.63 -14.74
CA ILE A 126 9.77 1.91 -15.29
C ILE A 126 8.65 1.68 -16.32
N VAL A 127 8.83 0.71 -17.23
CA VAL A 127 7.79 0.38 -18.23
C VAL A 127 6.51 -0.11 -17.54
N THR A 128 6.61 -0.99 -16.54
CA THR A 128 5.45 -1.46 -15.76
C THR A 128 4.78 -0.31 -14.99
N PHE A 129 5.54 0.64 -14.45
CA PHE A 129 5.00 1.84 -13.79
C PHE A 129 4.14 2.68 -14.75
N PHE A 130 4.68 2.99 -15.94
CA PHE A 130 3.95 3.77 -16.95
C PHE A 130 2.72 3.03 -17.48
N GLN A 131 2.84 1.72 -17.75
CA GLN A 131 1.70 0.90 -18.15
C GLN A 131 0.61 0.85 -17.08
N GLY A 132 0.97 0.65 -15.81
CA GLY A 132 0.03 0.65 -14.69
C GLY A 132 -0.67 2.00 -14.52
N THR A 133 0.04 3.11 -14.73
CA THR A 133 -0.53 4.46 -14.64
C THR A 133 -1.56 4.70 -15.73
N ILE A 134 -1.25 4.33 -16.98
CA ILE A 134 -2.19 4.44 -18.11
C ILE A 134 -3.42 3.56 -17.89
N HIS A 135 -3.22 2.34 -17.37
CA HIS A 135 -4.33 1.42 -17.07
C HIS A 135 -5.23 1.99 -15.95
N SER A 136 -4.66 2.49 -14.86
CA SER A 136 -5.38 3.10 -13.74
C SER A 136 -6.25 4.29 -14.19
N ILE A 137 -5.69 5.19 -15.01
CA ILE A 137 -6.44 6.34 -15.57
C ILE A 137 -7.62 5.85 -16.42
N ARG A 138 -7.44 4.77 -17.18
CA ARG A 138 -8.50 4.19 -18.02
C ARG A 138 -9.67 3.66 -17.19
N PHE A 139 -9.41 3.01 -16.05
CA PHE A 139 -10.46 2.52 -15.16
C PHE A 139 -11.25 3.65 -14.49
N TYR A 140 -10.57 4.71 -14.08
CA TYR A 140 -11.20 5.90 -13.55
C TYR A 140 -12.11 6.58 -14.59
N HIS A 141 -11.63 6.73 -15.84
CA HIS A 141 -12.38 7.46 -16.85
C HIS A 141 -13.63 6.71 -17.35
N THR A 142 -13.63 5.38 -17.34
CA THR A 142 -14.85 4.59 -17.59
C THR A 142 -15.91 4.74 -16.50
N ALA A 143 -15.53 5.11 -15.27
CA ALA A 143 -16.46 5.34 -14.17
C ALA A 143 -17.18 6.70 -14.25
N SER A 144 -16.55 7.71 -14.88
CA SER A 144 -17.09 9.07 -14.95
C SER A 144 -18.00 9.34 -16.16
N LEU A 145 -18.16 8.37 -17.07
CA LEU A 145 -18.95 8.48 -18.30
C LEU A 145 -20.25 7.65 -18.29
N LEU A 146 -20.59 7.03 -17.16
CA LEU A 146 -21.87 6.36 -16.89
C LEU A 146 -22.60 7.07 -15.74
#